data_AF-A0A962V4U2-F1
#
_entry.id   AF-A0A962V4U2-F1
#
_cell.length_a   1.000
_cell.length_b   1.000
_cell.length_c   1.000
_cell.angle_alpha   90.00
_cell.angle_beta   90.00
_cell.angle_gamma   90.00
#
_symmetry.space_group_name_H-M   'P 1'
#
loop_
_entity.id
_entity.type
_entity.pdbx_description
1 polymer ?
#
loop_
_entity_poly.entity_id
_entity_poly.type
_entity_poly.pdbx_seq_one_letter_code
_entity_poly.pdbx_strand_id
1 'polypeptide(L)'
;MPGLIARILLLGCLCCSPWLGAQTALTTPGKTLVYCVQQAPETLNPQLTVHNSTFDASARLLYDRLLAYKPGTTELAPGLAQSWEITDNGRVYTLYLRADVPFHSNAEFTPQRPFNADDVLFTFARQWRKNHPYYNVSGGTYDYFEGMGISRTVLAIDRLDEQTVQFTLKQADASFLATLALPFASIQSAEYAEQLLREGKPEQLDRRPIGTGPFQFSGYRSEQELVYQANERYWNGRPLLDH
;
A
#
# COMPACT_ATOMS: atom_id res chain seq x y z
N MET A 1 -32.17 -23.40 -72.90
CA MET A 1 -33.14 -22.33 -73.25
C MET A 1 -32.66 -21.06 -72.57
N PRO A 2 -32.47 -19.97 -73.34
CA PRO A 2 -31.88 -18.70 -72.91
C PRO A 2 -32.93 -17.91 -72.08
N GLY A 3 -32.65 -16.88 -71.31
CA GLY A 3 -31.50 -16.01 -71.13
C GLY A 3 -32.04 -14.70 -70.56
N LEU A 4 -31.23 -13.91 -69.85
CA LEU A 4 -31.37 -12.45 -69.88
C LEU A 4 -30.06 -11.80 -69.43
N ILE A 5 -29.39 -11.20 -70.41
CA ILE A 5 -28.30 -10.24 -70.28
C ILE A 5 -28.93 -8.86 -70.52
N ALA A 6 -28.59 -7.87 -69.67
CA ALA A 6 -28.45 -6.43 -69.97
C ALA A 6 -28.57 -5.65 -68.65
N ARG A 7 -27.82 -4.58 -68.35
CA ARG A 7 -26.85 -3.78 -69.09
C ARG A 7 -26.06 -2.93 -68.08
N ILE A 8 -24.81 -2.67 -68.46
CA ILE A 8 -23.82 -1.78 -67.83
C ILE A 8 -24.28 -0.31 -67.85
N LEU A 9 -23.94 0.45 -66.80
CA LEU A 9 -23.59 1.87 -66.89
C LEU A 9 -22.62 2.24 -65.76
N LEU A 10 -21.33 2.32 -66.10
CA LEU A 10 -20.31 3.05 -65.36
C LEU A 10 -20.43 4.54 -65.71
N LEU A 11 -20.43 5.41 -64.71
CA LEU A 11 -19.94 6.78 -64.85
C LEU A 11 -19.04 7.09 -63.65
N GLY A 12 -17.76 7.29 -63.93
CA GLY A 12 -16.75 7.63 -62.94
C GLY A 12 -16.75 9.11 -62.58
N CYS A 13 -16.19 9.41 -61.40
CA CYS A 13 -15.62 10.72 -61.10
C CYS A 13 -14.32 10.49 -60.32
N LEU A 14 -13.19 10.68 -61.02
CA LEU A 14 -11.87 10.90 -60.42
C LEU A 14 -11.85 12.33 -59.86
N CYS A 15 -11.53 12.48 -58.58
CA CYS A 15 -10.94 13.72 -58.06
C CYS A 15 -9.79 13.38 -57.10
N CYS A 16 -8.63 13.93 -57.44
CA CYS A 16 -7.38 13.94 -56.67
C CYS A 16 -7.57 14.40 -55.22
N SER A 17 -6.82 13.79 -54.30
CA SER A 17 -5.98 14.53 -53.35
C SER A 17 -5.00 13.57 -52.63
N PRO A 18 -3.69 13.88 -52.58
CA PRO A 18 -2.74 13.17 -51.74
C PRO A 18 -2.83 13.76 -50.33
N TRP A 19 -3.46 13.05 -49.39
CA TRP A 19 -3.39 13.42 -47.98
C TRP A 19 -2.19 12.77 -47.30
N LEU A 20 -1.17 13.61 -47.20
CA LEU A 20 -0.08 13.55 -46.24
C LEU A 20 -0.65 13.46 -44.81
N GLY A 21 -0.15 12.49 -44.03
CA GLY A 21 -0.01 12.62 -42.58
C GLY A 21 -1.28 12.65 -41.74
N ALA A 22 -1.67 11.47 -41.26
CA ALA A 22 -1.92 11.32 -39.83
C ALA A 22 -1.25 10.01 -39.41
N GLN A 23 0.03 10.09 -39.05
CA GLN A 23 0.54 9.15 -38.05
C GLN A 23 -0.27 9.46 -36.81
N THR A 24 -1.32 8.67 -36.56
CA THR A 24 -1.82 8.53 -35.21
C THR A 24 -0.62 8.07 -34.42
N ALA A 25 -0.02 8.99 -33.66
CA ALA A 25 0.81 8.62 -32.54
C ALA A 25 -0.09 7.67 -31.74
N LEU A 26 0.23 6.38 -31.79
CA LEU A 26 -0.25 5.43 -30.81
C LEU A 26 0.26 6.00 -29.50
N THR A 27 -0.59 6.76 -28.81
CA THR A 27 -0.46 6.97 -27.38
C THR A 27 -0.34 5.58 -26.82
N THR A 28 0.87 5.21 -26.37
CA THR A 28 1.08 3.98 -25.62
C THR A 28 -0.02 3.94 -24.58
N PRO A 29 -0.94 2.94 -24.61
CA PRO A 29 -1.92 2.81 -23.54
C PRO A 29 -1.14 2.82 -22.24
N GLY A 30 -1.57 3.61 -21.26
CA GLY A 30 -0.95 3.64 -19.94
C GLY A 30 -0.66 2.21 -19.47
N LYS A 31 0.50 1.98 -18.84
CA LYS A 31 0.99 0.64 -18.54
C LYS A 31 0.11 0.03 -17.44
N THR A 32 -1.01 -0.59 -17.83
CA THR A 32 -1.96 -1.26 -16.95
C THR A 32 -1.61 -2.74 -16.81
N LEU A 33 -1.53 -3.23 -15.58
CA LEU A 33 -1.44 -4.66 -15.28
C LEU A 33 -2.78 -5.16 -14.72
N VAL A 34 -3.38 -6.13 -15.41
CA VAL A 34 -4.54 -6.87 -14.86
C VAL A 34 -4.02 -8.14 -14.19
N TYR A 35 -4.22 -8.24 -12.88
CA TYR A 35 -3.84 -9.41 -12.08
C TYR A 35 -5.10 -10.14 -11.58
N CYS A 36 -5.33 -11.35 -12.11
CA CYS A 36 -6.45 -12.19 -11.67
C CYS A 36 -6.12 -12.88 -10.35
N VAL A 37 -6.88 -12.58 -9.30
CA VAL A 37 -6.76 -13.21 -7.99
C VAL A 37 -7.62 -14.46 -7.88
N GLN A 38 -7.14 -15.47 -7.15
CA GLN A 38 -7.90 -16.71 -6.91
C GLN A 38 -9.06 -16.52 -5.91
N GLN A 39 -8.90 -15.59 -4.97
CA GLN A 39 -9.88 -15.27 -3.95
C GLN A 39 -9.89 -13.75 -3.73
N ALA A 40 -11.07 -13.17 -3.55
CA ALA A 40 -11.18 -11.78 -3.13
C ALA A 40 -10.53 -11.57 -1.75
N PRO A 41 -9.88 -10.42 -1.52
CA PRO A 41 -9.38 -10.09 -0.19
C PRO A 41 -10.55 -9.83 0.76
N GLU A 42 -10.40 -10.26 2.01
CA GLU A 42 -11.43 -10.08 3.05
C GLU A 42 -11.47 -8.65 3.59
N THR A 43 -10.33 -7.96 3.49
CA THR A 43 -10.10 -6.60 3.98
C THR A 43 -8.96 -5.98 3.20
N LEU A 44 -8.79 -4.66 3.28
CA LEU A 44 -7.61 -3.95 2.76
C LEU A 44 -6.64 -3.54 3.88
N ASN A 45 -6.91 -3.94 5.13
CA ASN A 45 -5.96 -3.80 6.24
C ASN A 45 -5.20 -5.12 6.48
N PRO A 46 -3.89 -5.17 6.21
CA PRO A 46 -3.09 -6.39 6.42
C PRO A 46 -2.83 -6.73 7.89
N GLN A 47 -3.18 -5.87 8.85
CA GLN A 47 -3.07 -6.17 10.28
C GLN A 47 -4.15 -7.15 10.77
N LEU A 48 -5.29 -7.23 10.06
CA LEU A 48 -6.50 -7.94 10.50
C LEU A 48 -6.65 -9.34 9.89
N THR A 49 -5.59 -9.88 9.27
CA THR A 49 -5.67 -11.14 8.55
C THR A 49 -4.31 -11.83 8.46
N VAL A 50 -4.34 -13.11 8.12
CA VAL A 50 -3.18 -13.94 7.81
C VAL A 50 -3.17 -14.41 6.35
N HIS A 51 -4.15 -13.98 5.54
CA HIS A 51 -4.36 -14.48 4.18
C HIS A 51 -3.56 -13.70 3.13
N ASN A 52 -2.88 -14.44 2.24
CA ASN A 52 -2.06 -13.86 1.17
C ASN A 52 -2.88 -13.04 0.15
N SER A 53 -4.14 -13.39 -0.09
CA SER A 53 -5.02 -12.63 -1.00
C SER A 53 -5.14 -11.16 -0.57
N THR A 54 -5.31 -10.92 0.73
CA THR A 54 -5.29 -9.58 1.31
C THR A 54 -3.90 -8.95 1.22
N PHE A 55 -2.84 -9.69 1.53
CA PHE A 55 -1.48 -9.12 1.47
C PHE A 55 -1.09 -8.68 0.05
N ASP A 56 -1.49 -9.44 -0.97
CA ASP A 56 -1.30 -9.08 -2.38
C ASP A 56 -2.12 -7.85 -2.78
N ALA A 57 -3.38 -7.77 -2.35
CA ALA A 57 -4.26 -6.65 -2.66
C ALA A 57 -4.01 -5.38 -1.81
N SER A 58 -3.24 -5.47 -0.72
CA SER A 58 -3.03 -4.35 0.21
C SER A 58 -1.55 -4.15 0.55
N ALA A 59 -1.00 -4.90 1.51
CA ALA A 59 0.35 -4.72 2.07
C ALA A 59 1.44 -4.52 1.01
N ARG A 60 1.40 -5.27 -0.10
CA ARG A 60 2.42 -5.22 -1.14
C ARG A 60 2.30 -4.01 -2.08
N LEU A 61 1.12 -3.42 -2.18
CA LEU A 61 0.81 -2.33 -3.13
C LEU A 61 0.71 -0.97 -2.42
N LEU A 62 0.00 -0.94 -1.30
CA LEU A 62 -0.49 0.27 -0.66
C LEU A 62 0.40 0.77 0.48
N TYR A 63 1.14 -0.13 1.12
CA TYR A 63 1.84 0.17 2.35
C TYR A 63 3.33 -0.14 2.26
N ASP A 64 4.13 0.59 3.03
CA ASP A 64 5.48 0.19 3.39
C ASP A 64 5.52 -0.25 4.85
N ARG A 65 6.59 -0.96 5.21
CA ARG A 65 6.92 -1.33 6.59
C ARG A 65 8.21 -0.63 7.00
N LEU A 66 8.56 -0.70 8.29
CA LEU A 66 9.83 -0.14 8.77
C LEU A 66 11.03 -0.77 8.06
N LEU A 67 10.98 -2.09 7.85
CA LEU A 67 11.97 -2.83 7.07
C LEU A 67 11.34 -3.54 5.88
N ALA A 68 12.16 -3.91 4.90
CA ALA A 68 11.75 -4.64 3.72
C ALA A 68 12.65 -5.86 3.50
N TYR A 69 12.23 -6.74 2.61
CA TYR A 69 13.10 -7.78 2.05
C TYR A 69 13.54 -7.36 0.66
N LYS A 70 14.81 -7.60 0.30
CA LYS A 70 15.24 -7.39 -1.08
C LYS A 70 14.45 -8.33 -2.01
N PRO A 71 13.94 -7.85 -3.15
CA PRO A 71 13.14 -8.67 -4.07
C PRO A 71 13.83 -10.00 -4.40
N GLY A 72 13.09 -11.10 -4.27
CA GLY A 72 13.58 -12.45 -4.56
C GLY A 72 14.47 -13.08 -3.48
N THR A 73 14.65 -12.44 -2.33
CA THR A 73 15.51 -12.93 -1.24
C THR A 73 14.83 -12.83 0.13
N THR A 74 15.47 -13.39 1.15
CA THR A 74 15.12 -13.17 2.58
C THR A 74 16.09 -12.20 3.26
N GLU A 75 16.88 -11.45 2.50
CA GLU A 75 17.79 -10.45 3.06
C GLU A 75 17.03 -9.19 3.44
N LEU A 76 17.22 -8.70 4.67
CA LEU A 76 16.63 -7.46 5.13
C LEU A 76 17.25 -6.25 4.42
N ALA A 77 16.40 -5.27 4.15
CA ALA A 77 16.74 -3.98 3.57
C ALA A 77 16.00 -2.86 4.31
N PRO A 78 16.52 -1.62 4.28
CA PRO A 78 15.81 -0.46 4.79
C PRO A 78 14.44 -0.29 4.11
N GLY A 79 13.39 -0.14 4.92
CA GLY A 79 12.05 0.27 4.49
C GLY A 79 11.85 1.75 4.82
N LEU A 80 10.77 2.07 5.54
CA LEU A 80 10.54 3.40 6.10
C LEU A 80 11.57 3.79 7.19
N ALA A 81 12.20 2.81 7.84
CA ALA A 81 13.41 3.03 8.61
C ALA A 81 14.63 2.92 7.68
N GLN A 82 15.40 4.01 7.57
CA GLN A 82 16.60 4.05 6.72
C GLN A 82 17.81 3.38 7.35
N SER A 83 17.85 3.35 8.68
CA SER A 83 18.88 2.68 9.47
C SER A 83 18.34 2.36 10.86
N TRP A 84 19.07 1.52 11.59
CA TRP A 84 18.75 1.17 12.97
C TRP A 84 20.02 0.86 13.76
N GLU A 85 19.93 1.01 15.07
CA GLU A 85 20.95 0.66 16.03
C GLU A 85 20.39 -0.36 17.03
N ILE A 86 21.20 -1.35 17.39
CA ILE A 86 20.84 -2.37 18.37
C ILE A 86 21.79 -2.23 19.56
N THR A 87 21.24 -1.92 20.72
CA THR A 87 21.99 -1.76 21.97
C THR A 87 21.42 -2.63 23.08
N ASP A 88 21.96 -2.49 24.30
CA ASP A 88 21.52 -3.23 25.49
C ASP A 88 21.46 -4.76 25.28
N ASN A 89 22.53 -5.31 24.70
CA ASN A 89 22.68 -6.73 24.39
C ASN A 89 21.52 -7.30 23.52
N GLY A 90 21.00 -6.52 22.57
CA GLY A 90 19.96 -6.97 21.67
C GLY A 90 18.54 -6.71 22.15
N ARG A 91 18.35 -5.90 23.20
CA ARG A 91 17.03 -5.54 23.74
C ARG A 91 16.51 -4.20 23.24
N VAL A 92 17.38 -3.26 22.89
CA VAL A 92 16.97 -1.91 22.49
C VAL A 92 17.25 -1.71 21.01
N TYR A 93 16.22 -1.38 20.25
CA TYR A 93 16.26 -1.14 18.81
C TYR A 93 15.82 0.29 18.53
N THR A 94 16.76 1.14 18.15
CA THR A 94 16.49 2.53 17.76
C THR A 94 16.44 2.59 16.23
N LEU A 95 15.29 2.93 15.66
CA LEU A 95 15.11 3.06 14.21
C LEU A 95 15.06 4.53 13.82
N TYR A 96 15.87 4.88 12.82
CA TYR A 96 15.89 6.20 12.21
C TYR A 96 15.01 6.18 10.97
N LEU A 97 13.95 6.96 10.99
CA LEU A 97 12.91 7.01 9.98
C LEU A 97 13.33 7.93 8.83
N ARG A 98 12.81 7.64 7.63
CA ARG A 98 12.92 8.53 6.48
C ARG A 98 12.13 9.81 6.72
N ALA A 99 12.72 10.95 6.39
CA ALA A 99 12.01 12.22 6.33
C ALA A 99 11.22 12.36 5.02
N ASP A 100 10.24 13.27 5.02
CA ASP A 100 9.52 13.73 3.83
C ASP A 100 8.82 12.63 3.01
N VAL A 101 8.49 11.50 3.63
CA VAL A 101 7.73 10.43 2.96
C VAL A 101 6.25 10.80 2.93
N PRO A 102 5.65 11.01 1.74
CA PRO A 102 4.25 11.38 1.64
C PRO A 102 3.34 10.16 1.83
N PHE A 103 2.24 10.36 2.53
CA PHE A 103 1.10 9.45 2.43
C PHE A 103 0.32 9.69 1.14
N HIS A 104 -0.44 8.67 0.73
CA HIS A 104 -1.46 8.80 -0.31
C HIS A 104 -2.53 9.82 0.09
N SER A 105 -3.29 10.29 -0.88
CA SER A 105 -4.47 11.14 -0.68
C SER A 105 -5.67 10.54 -1.38
N ASN A 106 -6.87 10.84 -0.90
CA ASN A 106 -8.12 10.50 -1.57
C ASN A 106 -9.10 11.69 -1.50
N ALA A 107 -10.35 11.50 -1.95
CA ALA A 107 -11.36 12.55 -1.97
C ALA A 107 -11.77 13.06 -0.58
N GLU A 108 -11.56 12.26 0.47
CA GLU A 108 -11.99 12.53 1.86
C GLU A 108 -10.81 12.90 2.79
N PHE A 109 -9.57 12.61 2.37
CA PHE A 109 -8.37 12.82 3.17
C PHE A 109 -7.21 13.34 2.32
N THR A 110 -6.65 14.47 2.74
CA THR A 110 -5.38 15.01 2.24
C THR A 110 -4.42 15.13 3.43
N PRO A 111 -3.29 14.40 3.43
CA PRO A 111 -2.31 14.48 4.52
C PRO A 111 -1.77 15.91 4.69
N GLN A 112 -1.68 16.39 5.93
CA GLN A 112 -1.08 17.70 6.24
C GLN A 112 0.36 17.60 6.71
N ARG A 113 0.83 16.39 7.01
CA ARG A 113 2.22 16.12 7.38
C ARG A 113 2.76 14.86 6.68
N PRO A 114 4.08 14.75 6.48
CA PRO A 114 4.69 13.50 6.05
C PRO A 114 4.62 12.43 7.16
N PHE A 115 4.98 11.21 6.77
CA PHE A 115 5.21 10.10 7.69
C PHE A 115 6.22 10.47 8.77
N ASN A 116 5.90 10.10 10.01
CA ASN A 116 6.73 10.33 11.19
C ASN A 116 6.55 9.21 12.24
N ALA A 117 7.18 9.39 13.41
CA ALA A 117 7.12 8.45 14.52
C ALA A 117 5.70 8.17 15.04
N ASP A 118 4.78 9.14 14.98
CA ASP A 118 3.42 8.97 15.49
C ASP A 118 2.64 7.89 14.70
N ASP A 119 2.92 7.77 13.39
CA ASP A 119 2.33 6.73 12.53
C ASP A 119 2.82 5.32 12.91
N VAL A 120 4.08 5.21 13.31
CA VAL A 120 4.65 3.96 13.84
C VAL A 120 3.99 3.61 15.17
N LEU A 121 3.93 4.56 16.10
CA LEU A 121 3.32 4.35 17.41
C LEU A 121 1.85 3.93 17.26
N PHE A 122 1.07 4.63 16.41
CA PHE A 122 -0.32 4.27 16.10
C PHE A 122 -0.43 2.84 15.57
N THR A 123 0.38 2.49 14.56
CA THR A 123 0.35 1.20 13.87
C THR A 123 0.53 0.02 14.84
N PHE A 124 1.48 0.11 15.77
CA PHE A 124 1.74 -0.96 16.74
C PHE A 124 0.82 -0.87 17.96
N ALA A 125 0.51 0.33 18.46
CA ALA A 125 -0.36 0.51 19.62
C ALA A 125 -1.79 0.03 19.35
N ARG A 126 -2.31 0.24 18.13
CA ARG A 126 -3.62 -0.27 17.71
C ARG A 126 -3.74 -1.79 17.90
N GLN A 127 -2.69 -2.53 17.57
CA GLN A 127 -2.66 -3.99 17.66
C GLN A 127 -2.40 -4.47 19.09
N TRP A 128 -1.63 -3.72 19.86
CA TRP A 128 -1.11 -4.15 21.17
C TRP A 128 -1.98 -3.72 22.36
N ARG A 129 -2.54 -2.51 22.32
CA ARG A 129 -3.18 -1.88 23.47
C ARG A 129 -4.69 -2.07 23.38
N LYS A 130 -5.25 -2.94 24.23
CA LYS A 130 -6.70 -3.24 24.28
C LYS A 130 -7.60 -2.02 24.51
N ASN A 131 -7.07 -0.97 25.11
CA ASN A 131 -7.77 0.30 25.36
C ASN A 131 -7.57 1.33 24.22
N HIS A 132 -6.79 1.02 23.18
CA HIS A 132 -6.63 1.91 22.04
C HIS A 132 -7.96 2.04 21.28
N PRO A 133 -8.38 3.25 20.85
CA PRO A 133 -9.69 3.45 20.20
C PRO A 133 -9.91 2.57 18.97
N TYR A 134 -8.83 2.25 18.25
CA TYR A 134 -8.87 1.38 17.07
C TYR A 134 -8.72 -0.12 17.35
N TYR A 135 -8.51 -0.54 18.61
CA TYR A 135 -8.22 -1.95 18.91
C TYR A 135 -9.35 -2.86 18.42
N ASN A 136 -10.61 -2.53 18.70
CA ASN A 136 -11.78 -3.33 18.30
C ASN A 136 -12.40 -2.93 16.94
N VAL A 137 -11.84 -1.94 16.25
CA VAL A 137 -12.35 -1.48 14.95
C VAL A 137 -12.20 -2.61 13.94
N SER A 138 -13.25 -2.86 13.16
CA SER A 138 -13.33 -3.94 12.17
C SER A 138 -13.09 -5.35 12.76
N GLY A 139 -13.47 -5.57 14.02
CA GLY A 139 -13.40 -6.86 14.70
C GLY A 139 -12.16 -7.06 15.58
N GLY A 140 -11.07 -6.31 15.33
CA GLY A 140 -9.93 -6.25 16.24
C GLY A 140 -9.15 -7.55 16.42
N THR A 141 -9.06 -8.37 15.37
CA THR A 141 -8.36 -9.66 15.40
C THR A 141 -6.97 -9.52 14.79
N TYR A 142 -5.94 -9.43 15.63
CA TYR A 142 -4.53 -9.23 15.21
C TYR A 142 -3.73 -10.54 15.32
N ASP A 143 -4.23 -11.61 14.69
CA ASP A 143 -3.69 -12.97 14.85
C ASP A 143 -2.22 -13.10 14.46
N TYR A 144 -1.77 -12.39 13.42
CA TYR A 144 -0.36 -12.43 13.02
C TYR A 144 0.53 -11.74 14.07
N PHE A 145 0.09 -10.58 14.60
CA PHE A 145 0.81 -9.86 15.66
C PHE A 145 0.97 -10.71 16.93
N GLU A 146 -0.10 -11.39 17.34
CA GLU A 146 -0.08 -12.31 18.50
C GLU A 146 0.70 -13.59 18.22
N GLY A 147 0.58 -14.14 17.01
CA GLY A 147 1.29 -15.34 16.55
C GLY A 147 2.80 -15.14 16.50
N MET A 148 3.26 -13.96 16.09
CA MET A 148 4.67 -13.56 16.16
C MET A 148 5.12 -13.20 17.59
N GLY A 149 4.21 -13.20 18.57
CA GLY A 149 4.52 -12.95 19.97
C GLY A 149 4.93 -11.52 20.29
N ILE A 150 4.65 -10.55 19.40
CA ILE A 150 5.08 -9.16 19.58
C ILE A 150 4.51 -8.56 20.87
N SER A 151 3.26 -8.87 21.21
CA SER A 151 2.59 -8.48 22.46
C SER A 151 3.34 -8.93 23.73
N ARG A 152 4.06 -10.06 23.64
CA ARG A 152 4.83 -10.66 24.73
C ARG A 152 6.28 -10.20 24.73
N THR A 153 6.88 -9.98 23.56
CA THR A 153 8.29 -9.63 23.40
C THR A 153 8.56 -8.14 23.62
N VAL A 154 7.71 -7.26 23.08
CA VAL A 154 7.89 -5.81 23.19
C VAL A 154 7.50 -5.33 24.60
N LEU A 155 8.40 -4.57 25.23
CA LEU A 155 8.21 -3.93 26.52
C LEU A 155 7.70 -2.50 26.37
N ALA A 156 8.29 -1.74 25.44
CA ALA A 156 7.93 -0.35 25.17
C ALA A 156 8.19 0.02 23.70
N ILE A 157 7.44 1.02 23.23
CA ILE A 157 7.63 1.67 21.93
C ILE A 157 7.58 3.16 22.21
N ASP A 158 8.73 3.81 22.10
CA ASP A 158 8.91 5.19 22.50
C ASP A 158 9.22 6.05 21.28
N ARG A 159 8.58 7.21 21.22
CA ARG A 159 8.93 8.29 20.30
C ARG A 159 10.06 9.09 20.94
N LEU A 160 11.25 9.04 20.37
CA LEU A 160 12.38 9.86 20.85
C LEU A 160 12.34 11.27 20.23
N ASP A 161 11.98 11.34 18.95
CA ASP A 161 11.69 12.57 18.22
C ASP A 161 10.75 12.27 17.04
N GLU A 162 10.55 13.20 16.09
CA GLU A 162 9.66 12.98 14.95
C GLU A 162 10.12 11.87 13.99
N GLN A 163 11.42 11.57 13.89
CA GLN A 163 12.00 10.59 12.95
C GLN A 163 12.82 9.52 13.66
N THR A 164 12.63 9.36 14.97
CA THR A 164 13.32 8.34 15.76
C THR A 164 12.34 7.61 16.65
N VAL A 165 12.22 6.30 16.43
CA VAL A 165 11.39 5.40 17.24
C VAL A 165 12.28 4.36 17.89
N GLN A 166 12.06 4.11 19.18
CA GLN A 166 12.77 3.08 19.93
C GLN A 166 11.82 1.97 20.35
N PHE A 167 12.18 0.73 20.03
CA PHE A 167 11.56 -0.46 20.58
C PHE A 167 12.46 -1.02 21.68
N THR A 168 11.88 -1.21 22.86
CA THR A 168 12.54 -1.94 23.95
C THR A 168 11.88 -3.30 24.08
N LEU A 169 12.67 -4.37 24.03
CA LEU A 169 12.23 -5.75 24.20
C LEU A 169 12.47 -6.22 25.63
N LYS A 170 11.64 -7.16 26.11
CA LYS A 170 11.82 -7.78 27.43
C LYS A 170 13.10 -8.63 27.48
N GLN A 171 13.47 -9.25 26.37
CA GLN A 171 14.65 -10.08 26.19
C GLN A 171 15.17 -9.93 24.75
N ALA A 172 16.43 -10.29 24.52
CA ALA A 172 17.00 -10.22 23.19
C ALA A 172 16.30 -11.20 22.24
N ASP A 173 15.94 -10.72 21.05
CA ASP A 173 15.27 -11.50 20.01
C ASP A 173 15.90 -11.20 18.64
N ALA A 174 16.69 -12.15 18.14
CA ALA A 174 17.39 -12.00 16.87
C ALA A 174 16.43 -11.92 15.65
N SER A 175 15.18 -12.35 15.81
CA SER A 175 14.18 -12.33 14.74
C SER A 175 13.40 -11.02 14.68
N PHE A 176 13.52 -10.15 15.69
CA PHE A 176 12.66 -8.98 15.84
C PHE A 176 12.64 -8.07 14.60
N LEU A 177 13.81 -7.73 14.05
CA LEU A 177 13.89 -6.91 12.83
C LEU A 177 13.18 -7.55 11.64
N ALA A 178 13.26 -8.88 11.49
CA ALA A 178 12.57 -9.58 10.42
C ALA A 178 11.04 -9.48 10.54
N THR A 179 10.52 -9.38 11.77
CA THR A 179 9.08 -9.17 12.02
C THR A 179 8.61 -7.79 11.56
N LEU A 180 9.47 -6.77 11.66
CA LEU A 180 9.18 -5.41 11.19
C LEU A 180 9.13 -5.30 9.67
N ALA A 181 9.49 -6.37 8.95
CA ALA A 181 9.34 -6.48 7.51
C ALA A 181 8.11 -7.31 7.09
N LEU A 182 7.28 -7.79 8.02
CA LEU A 182 6.10 -8.61 7.69
C LEU A 182 4.84 -7.77 7.40
N PRO A 183 3.84 -8.31 6.67
CA PRO A 183 2.65 -7.54 6.26
C PRO A 183 1.85 -6.89 7.42
N PHE A 184 1.75 -7.54 8.58
CA PHE A 184 1.03 -6.96 9.73
C PHE A 184 1.73 -5.71 10.31
N ALA A 185 3.02 -5.50 9.99
CA ALA A 185 3.78 -4.32 10.39
C ALA A 185 3.70 -3.17 9.36
N SER A 186 2.71 -3.22 8.44
CA SER A 186 2.42 -2.14 7.49
C SER A 186 2.03 -0.87 8.24
N ILE A 187 2.73 0.23 7.94
CA ILE A 187 2.52 1.52 8.59
C ILE A 187 1.23 2.16 8.08
N GLN A 188 0.36 2.56 9.01
CA GLN A 188 -0.88 3.28 8.77
C GLN A 188 -0.76 4.75 9.22
N SER A 189 -1.49 5.64 8.55
CA SER A 189 -1.51 7.07 8.90
C SER A 189 -2.29 7.31 10.21
N ALA A 190 -1.60 7.83 11.22
CA ALA A 190 -2.23 8.24 12.48
C ALA A 190 -3.13 9.47 12.28
N GLU A 191 -2.74 10.39 11.38
CA GLU A 191 -3.52 11.59 11.05
C GLU A 191 -4.88 11.22 10.43
N TYR A 192 -4.87 10.29 9.46
CA TYR A 192 -6.09 9.80 8.84
C TYR A 192 -6.99 9.08 9.85
N ALA A 193 -6.39 8.24 10.69
CA ALA A 193 -7.12 7.54 11.75
C ALA A 193 -7.77 8.52 12.74
N GLU A 194 -7.09 9.61 13.10
CA GLU A 194 -7.64 10.63 13.99
C GLU A 194 -8.81 11.39 13.34
N GLN A 195 -8.68 11.76 12.06
CA GLN A 195 -9.76 12.40 11.31
C GLN A 195 -11.01 11.50 11.28
N LEU A 196 -10.85 10.23 10.88
CA LEU A 196 -11.95 9.27 10.81
C LEU A 196 -12.62 9.02 12.16
N LEU A 197 -11.85 9.04 13.25
CA LEU A 197 -12.40 8.88 14.59
C LEU A 197 -13.25 10.10 14.98
N ARG A 198 -12.81 11.31 14.66
CA ARG A 198 -13.61 12.55 14.87
C ARG A 198 -14.87 12.57 14.02
N GLU A 199 -14.82 12.01 12.82
CA GLU A 199 -15.98 11.87 11.93
C GLU A 199 -16.92 10.72 12.33
N GLY A 200 -16.56 9.88 13.30
CA GLY A 200 -17.34 8.72 13.71
C GLY A 200 -17.36 7.58 12.68
N LYS A 201 -16.34 7.51 11.82
CA LYS A 201 -16.18 6.50 10.76
C LYS A 201 -14.86 5.71 10.85
N PRO A 202 -14.44 5.22 12.03
CA PRO A 202 -13.12 4.61 12.19
C PRO A 202 -12.91 3.37 11.29
N GLU A 203 -13.96 2.65 10.94
CA GLU A 203 -13.89 1.49 10.04
C GLU A 203 -13.40 1.82 8.62
N GLN A 204 -13.47 3.09 8.20
CA GLN A 204 -12.97 3.50 6.89
C GLN A 204 -11.45 3.40 6.78
N LEU A 205 -10.72 3.37 7.91
CA LEU A 205 -9.27 3.15 7.89
C LEU A 205 -8.93 1.81 7.22
N ASP A 206 -9.80 0.81 7.40
CA ASP A 206 -9.59 -0.55 6.89
C ASP A 206 -10.22 -0.78 5.49
N ARG A 207 -11.12 0.12 5.06
CA ARG A 207 -11.87 0.03 3.79
C ARG A 207 -11.39 1.00 2.71
N ARG A 208 -10.82 2.13 3.13
CA ARG A 208 -10.31 3.22 2.28
C ARG A 208 -8.84 3.45 2.65
N PRO A 209 -7.97 2.48 2.34
CA PRO A 209 -6.60 2.47 2.82
C PRO A 209 -5.80 3.68 2.32
N ILE A 210 -5.05 4.29 3.23
CA ILE A 210 -4.05 5.33 2.97
C ILE A 210 -2.72 4.84 3.50
N GLY A 211 -1.74 4.67 2.62
CA GLY A 211 -0.39 4.25 2.99
C GLY A 211 0.67 5.12 2.32
N THR A 212 1.90 4.63 2.30
CA THR A 212 3.05 5.31 1.68
C THR A 212 3.57 4.57 0.45
N GLY A 213 2.93 3.46 0.10
CA GLY A 213 3.43 2.48 -0.86
C GLY A 213 3.46 2.95 -2.32
N PRO A 214 3.94 2.07 -3.23
CA PRO A 214 4.11 2.36 -4.64
C PRO A 214 2.80 2.63 -5.39
N PHE A 215 1.68 2.08 -4.94
CA PHE A 215 0.37 2.28 -5.57
C PHE A 215 -0.64 2.81 -4.56
N GLN A 216 -1.61 3.59 -5.05
CA GLN A 216 -2.68 4.19 -4.27
C GLN A 216 -4.00 3.52 -4.62
N PHE A 217 -4.85 3.32 -3.61
CA PHE A 217 -6.19 2.77 -3.83
C PHE A 217 -7.09 3.78 -4.53
N SER A 218 -7.59 3.42 -5.71
CA SER A 218 -8.46 4.29 -6.52
C SER A 218 -9.95 3.93 -6.37
N GLY A 219 -10.26 2.76 -5.81
CA GLY A 219 -11.63 2.31 -5.58
C GLY A 219 -11.93 0.97 -6.24
N TYR A 220 -13.21 0.75 -6.47
CA TYR A 220 -13.73 -0.43 -7.14
C TYR A 220 -14.30 -0.04 -8.49
N ARG A 221 -13.96 -0.74 -9.57
CA ARG A 221 -14.62 -0.54 -10.88
C ARG A 221 -15.96 -1.27 -10.94
N SER A 222 -16.04 -2.40 -10.24
CA SER A 222 -17.23 -3.21 -10.01
C SER A 222 -17.08 -3.93 -8.67
N GLU A 223 -18.10 -4.65 -8.21
CA GLU A 223 -18.03 -5.52 -7.01
C GLU A 223 -16.90 -6.58 -7.08
N GLN A 224 -16.23 -6.74 -8.23
CA GLN A 224 -15.22 -7.77 -8.48
C GLN A 224 -13.83 -7.23 -8.82
N GLU A 225 -13.65 -5.91 -8.96
CA GLU A 225 -12.39 -5.33 -9.43
C GLU A 225 -11.91 -4.18 -8.54
N LEU A 226 -10.76 -4.39 -7.88
CA LEU A 226 -9.99 -3.37 -7.18
C LEU A 226 -9.13 -2.61 -8.17
N VAL A 227 -9.14 -1.28 -8.09
CA VAL A 227 -8.35 -0.42 -8.97
C VAL A 227 -7.32 0.34 -8.17
N TYR A 228 -6.10 0.36 -8.70
CA TYR A 228 -4.97 1.08 -8.15
C TYR A 228 -4.44 2.07 -9.19
N GLN A 229 -3.71 3.06 -8.72
CA GLN A 229 -2.97 3.99 -9.55
C GLN A 229 -1.57 4.17 -9.00
N ALA A 230 -0.60 4.44 -9.85
CA ALA A 230 0.76 4.72 -9.43
C ALA A 230 0.80 5.86 -8.39
N ASN A 231 1.59 5.67 -7.34
CA ASN A 231 2.00 6.77 -6.48
C ASN A 231 3.12 7.54 -7.19
N GLU A 232 2.72 8.61 -7.88
CA GLU A 232 3.64 9.52 -8.58
C GLU A 232 4.71 10.12 -7.67
N ARG A 233 4.45 10.18 -6.35
CA ARG A 233 5.35 10.70 -5.33
C ARG A 233 5.92 9.61 -4.43
N TYR A 234 5.96 8.37 -4.90
CA TYR A 234 6.51 7.27 -4.10
C TYR A 234 7.97 7.56 -3.75
N TRP A 235 8.29 7.48 -2.45
CA TRP A 235 9.60 7.85 -1.92
C TRP A 235 10.74 6.99 -2.46
N ASN A 236 10.44 5.76 -2.91
CA ASN A 236 11.42 4.83 -3.49
C ASN A 236 11.39 4.79 -5.02
N GLY A 237 10.86 5.85 -5.65
CA GLY A 237 10.77 6.00 -7.10
C GLY A 237 9.45 5.49 -7.68
N ARG A 238 8.84 6.28 -8.54
CA ARG A 238 7.55 5.99 -9.19
C ARG A 238 7.54 4.58 -9.84
N PRO A 239 6.45 3.81 -9.68
CA PRO A 239 6.29 2.55 -10.40
C PRO A 239 6.36 2.71 -11.93
N LEU A 240 6.78 1.63 -12.59
CA LEU A 240 6.77 1.57 -14.05
C LEU A 240 5.36 1.42 -14.63
N LEU A 241 4.42 0.87 -13.85
CA LEU A 241 3.02 0.71 -14.20
C LEU A 241 2.26 1.96 -13.77
N ASP A 242 1.24 2.31 -14.53
CA ASP A 242 0.35 3.43 -14.21
C ASP A 242 -0.87 2.93 -13.41
N HIS A 243 -1.32 1.71 -13.71
CA HIS A 243 -2.55 1.10 -13.17
C HIS A 243 -2.41 -0.41 -12.97
#